data_AF-A0A1L5NK52-F1
#
_entry.id   AF-A0A1L5NK52-F1
#
_cell.length_a   1.000
_cell.length_b   1.000
_cell.length_c   1.000
_cell.angle_alpha   90.00
_cell.angle_beta   90.00
_cell.angle_gamma   90.00
#
_symmetry.space_group_name_H-M   'P 1'
#
loop_
_entity.id
_entity.type
_entity.pdbx_description
1 polymer ?
#
loop_
_entity_poly.entity_id
_entity_poly.type
_entity_poly.pdbx_seq_one_letter_code
_entity_poly.pdbx_strand_id
1 'polypeptide(L)' 'MPTSTGRLQFVDEHTHTVWSDYIFRQLTGDSGAGATLGDFKSRVFGIGPQIGYKFEANDTTDGYVNLKGYCEFGAENRG' A
#
# COMPACT_ATOMS: atom_id res chain seq x y z
N MET A 1 1.00 -12.25 7.35
CA MET A 1 0.59 -10.84 7.52
C MET A 1 1.70 -9.97 6.95
N PRO A 2 1.44 -9.06 5.99
CA PRO A 2 2.42 -8.05 5.59
C PRO A 2 2.73 -7.13 6.78
N THR A 3 3.98 -6.72 6.90
CA THR A 3 4.40 -5.71 7.89
C THR A 3 4.47 -4.37 7.18
N SER A 4 3.78 -3.36 7.69
CA SER A 4 3.83 -1.99 7.18
C SER A 4 4.19 -1.02 8.28
N THR A 5 5.00 -0.01 7.93
CA THR A 5 5.26 1.15 8.78
C THR A 5 4.70 2.37 8.08
N GLY A 6 4.22 3.34 8.84
CA GLY A 6 3.67 4.56 8.28
C GLY A 6 3.73 5.72 9.26
N ARG A 7 3.91 6.93 8.72
CA ARG A 7 3.88 8.19 9.47
C ARG A 7 2.74 9.05 8.95
N LEU A 8 1.83 9.43 9.85
CA LEU A 8 0.76 10.39 9.61
C LEU A 8 1.18 11.78 10.12
N GLN A 9 0.93 12.79 9.31
CA GLN A 9 1.08 14.19 9.69
C GLN A 9 -0.12 14.98 9.20
N PHE A 10 -0.66 15.83 10.08
CA PHE A 10 -1.64 16.84 9.71
C PHE A 10 -0.89 18.08 9.24
N VAL A 11 -1.28 18.57 8.06
CA VAL A 11 -0.76 19.83 7.52
C VAL A 11 -1.61 20.98 8.04
N ASP A 12 -2.92 20.75 8.10
CA ASP A 12 -3.94 21.62 8.68
C ASP A 12 -5.13 20.77 9.17
N GLU A 13 -6.23 21.41 9.57
CA GLU A 13 -7.43 20.74 10.10
C GLU A 13 -8.16 19.87 9.05
N HIS A 14 -8.02 20.21 7.77
CA HIS A 14 -8.66 19.57 6.63
C HIS A 14 -7.73 18.62 5.88
N THR A 15 -6.42 18.87 5.92
CA THR A 15 -5.42 18.16 5.11
C THR A 15 -4.49 17.31 5.96
N HIS A 16 -4.27 16.07 5.53
CA HIS A 16 -3.21 15.23 6.08
C HIS A 16 -2.43 14.50 5.01
N THR A 17 -1.20 14.14 5.36
CA THR A 17 -0.32 13.32 4.54
C THR A 17 0.11 12.10 5.32
N VAL A 18 0.14 10.95 4.65
CA VAL A 18 0.68 9.70 5.17
C VAL A 18 1.80 9.26 4.24
N TRP A 19 2.90 8.82 4.81
CA TRP A 19 3.93 8.10 4.07
C TRP A 19 4.04 6.70 4.64
N SER A 20 3.97 5.67 3.81
CA SER A 20 3.97 4.28 4.27
C SER A 20 4.72 3.36 3.34
N ASP A 21 5.49 2.46 3.96
CA ASP A 21 6.09 1.29 3.36
C ASP A 21 5.33 0.03 3.78
N TYR A 22 5.21 -0.94 2.88
CA TYR A 22 4.74 -2.27 3.19
C TYR A 22 5.64 -3.33 2.58
N ILE A 23 5.83 -4.41 3.34
CA ILE A 23 6.53 -5.62 2.90
C ILE A 23 5.49 -6.71 2.76
N PHE A 24 5.17 -7.09 1.53
CA PHE A 24 4.40 -8.28 1.26
C PHE A 24 5.35 -9.46 1.04
N ARG A 25 5.26 -10.46 1.93
CA ARG A 25 5.89 -11.76 1.75
C ARG A 25 4.78 -12.76 1.47
N GLN A 26 4.75 -13.33 0.27
CA GLN A 26 3.87 -14.45 0.00
C GLN A 26 4.31 -15.62 0.91
N LEU A 27 3.43 -16.06 1.82
CA LEU A 27 3.75 -17.07 2.84
C LEU A 27 3.70 -18.50 2.29
N THR A 28 2.99 -18.73 1.18
CA THR A 28 2.84 -20.02 0.50
C THR A 28 2.94 -19.82 -1.00
N GLY A 29 3.89 -20.48 -1.66
CA GLY A 29 3.98 -20.50 -3.12
C GLY A 29 2.80 -21.27 -3.74
N ASP A 30 2.51 -21.02 -5.00
CA ASP A 30 1.50 -21.81 -5.73
C ASP A 30 1.89 -23.30 -5.71
N SER A 31 1.02 -24.13 -5.15
CA SER A 31 1.12 -25.59 -5.26
C SER A 31 0.18 -26.05 -6.37
N GLY A 32 0.71 -26.20 -7.58
CA GLY A 32 -0.01 -26.72 -8.75
C GLY A 32 0.94 -27.47 -9.68
N ALA A 33 0.40 -28.36 -10.53
CA ALA A 33 1.16 -29.28 -11.38
C ALA A 33 2.13 -28.62 -12.40
N GLY A 34 2.14 -27.28 -12.49
CA GLY A 34 3.10 -26.49 -13.27
C GLY A 34 4.25 -25.87 -12.45
N ALA A 35 4.35 -26.12 -11.14
CA ALA A 35 5.41 -25.60 -10.29
C ALA A 35 6.69 -26.45 -10.40
N THR A 36 7.33 -26.46 -11.57
CA THR A 36 8.55 -27.26 -11.85
C THR A 36 9.85 -26.61 -11.37
N LEU A 37 9.81 -25.39 -10.82
CA LEU A 37 10.99 -24.59 -10.44
C LEU A 37 11.17 -24.36 -8.93
N GLY A 38 10.38 -25.00 -8.06
CA GLY A 38 10.49 -24.88 -6.60
C GLY A 38 9.71 -23.71 -5.99
N ASP A 39 9.61 -23.66 -4.64
CA ASP A 39 8.82 -22.71 -3.85
C ASP A 39 8.88 -21.26 -4.36
N PHE A 40 7.88 -20.84 -5.14
CA PHE A 40 7.73 -19.47 -5.64
C PHE A 40 7.36 -18.51 -4.50
N LYS A 41 8.36 -18.02 -3.77
CA LYS A 41 8.20 -17.02 -2.72
C LYS A 41 8.37 -15.61 -3.29
N SER A 42 7.34 -15.13 -4.00
CA SER A 42 7.28 -13.74 -4.45
C SER A 42 7.27 -12.80 -3.24
N ARG A 43 8.31 -11.95 -3.14
CA ARG A 43 8.39 -10.86 -2.17
C ARG A 43 8.22 -9.56 -2.94
N VAL A 44 7.23 -8.75 -2.56
CA VAL A 44 7.00 -7.43 -3.16
C VAL A 44 7.08 -6.41 -2.06
N PHE A 45 7.92 -5.39 -2.27
CA PHE A 45 7.99 -4.22 -1.42
C PHE A 45 7.18 -3.13 -2.08
N GLY A 46 6.35 -2.43 -1.32
CA GLY A 46 5.65 -1.25 -1.80
C GLY A 46 5.94 -0.05 -0.92
N ILE A 47 6.12 1.11 -1.52
CA ILE A 47 6.26 2.37 -0.79
C ILE A 47 5.49 3.47 -1.51
N GLY A 48 4.88 4.36 -0.73
CA GLY A 48 4.01 5.35 -1.33
C GLY A 48 3.58 6.49 -0.41
N PRO A 49 3.46 7.71 -0.94
CA PRO A 49 2.73 8.76 -0.29
C PRO A 49 1.20 8.58 -0.43
N GLN A 50 0.50 9.12 0.55
CA GLN A 50 -0.94 9.30 0.56
C GLN A 50 -1.24 10.73 1.04
N ILE A 51 -2.22 11.37 0.41
CA ILE A 51 -2.76 12.68 0.82
C ILE A 51 -4.27 12.58 0.97
N GLY A 52 -4.80 13.16 2.04
CA GLY A 52 -6.23 13.21 2.33
C GLY A 52 -6.68 14.63 2.58
N TYR A 53 -7.86 14.98 2.07
CA TYR A 53 -8.47 16.28 2.21
C TYR A 53 -9.95 16.16 2.57
N LYS A 54 -10.37 16.82 3.65
CA LYS A 54 -11.75 16.93 4.10
C LYS A 54 -12.31 18.29 3.69
N PHE A 55 -13.52 18.33 3.16
CA PHE A 55 -14.19 19.58 2.81
C PHE A 55 -15.66 19.49 3.15
N GLU A 56 -16.30 20.62 3.41
CA GLU A 56 -17.74 20.70 3.59
C GLU A 56 -18.39 20.60 2.20
N ALA A 57 -19.14 19.52 1.95
CA ALA A 57 -19.89 19.36 0.70
C ALA A 57 -21.20 20.18 0.72
N ASN A 58 -21.77 20.37 1.92
CA ASN A 58 -22.86 21.29 2.24
C ASN A 58 -22.91 21.51 3.77
N ASP A 59 -23.83 22.35 4.24
CA ASP A 59 -24.02 22.73 5.67
C ASP A 59 -24.21 21.55 6.65
N THR A 60 -24.48 20.35 6.16
CA THR A 60 -24.75 19.16 6.99
C THR A 60 -23.90 17.94 6.61
N THR A 61 -23.06 18.04 5.58
CA THR A 61 -22.36 16.89 5.01
C THR A 61 -20.91 17.23 4.73
N ASP A 62 -20.01 16.49 5.35
CA ASP A 62 -18.59 16.53 5.02
C ASP A 62 -18.27 15.53 3.91
N GLY A 63 -17.48 15.99 2.96
CA GLY A 63 -16.80 15.20 1.95
C GLY A 63 -15.37 14.89 2.36
N TYR A 64 -14.86 13.76 1.87
CA TYR A 64 -13.47 13.37 2.06
C TYR A 64 -12.92 12.72 0.80
N VAL A 65 -11.77 13.20 0.35
CA VAL A 65 -11.03 12.63 -0.77
C VAL A 65 -9.68 12.16 -0.27
N ASN A 66 -9.28 10.97 -0.71
CA ASN A 66 -7.97 10.41 -0.42
C ASN A 66 -7.31 9.92 -1.71
N LEU A 67 -6.10 10.40 -1.96
CA LEU A 67 -5.27 9.95 -3.07
C LEU A 67 -4.05 9.22 -2.53
N LYS A 68 -3.76 8.05 -3.09
CA LYS A 68 -2.60 7.23 -2.76
C LYS A 68 -1.85 6.86 -4.03
N GLY A 69 -0.53 6.96 -3.99
CA GLY A 69 0.34 6.43 -5.04
C GLY A 69 1.31 5.43 -4.42
N TYR A 70 1.30 4.19 -4.87
CA TYR A 70 2.24 3.17 -4.42
C TYR A 70 3.12 2.73 -5.59
N CYS A 71 4.41 2.67 -5.35
CA CYS A 71 5.36 2.04 -6.24
C CYS A 71 5.75 0.70 -5.63
N GLU A 72 5.61 -0.37 -6.42
CA GLU A 72 6.05 -1.72 -6.04
C GLU A 72 7.40 -2.03 -6.67
N PHE A 73 8.32 -2.61 -5.88
CA PHE A 73 9.67 -2.93 -6.30
C PHE A 73 10.18 -4.20 -5.61
N GLY A 74 11.24 -4.79 -6.18
CA GLY A 74 11.87 -5.98 -5.62
C GLY A 74 11.07 -7.27 -5.81
N ALA A 75 10.18 -7.32 -6.80
CA ALA A 75 9.54 -8.57 -7.24
C ALA A 75 10.63 -9.56 -7.72
N GLU A 76 11.08 -10.42 -6.83
CA GLU A 76 11.99 -11.53 -7.17
C GLU A 76 11.21 -12.58 -7.99
N ASN A 77 11.81 -13.00 -9.11
CA ASN A 77 11.35 -14.00 -10.10
C ASN A 77 10.16 -13.61 -11.01
N ARG A 78 10.42 -12.70 -11.94
CA ARG A 78 9.87 -12.82 -13.30
C ARG A 78 10.91 -13.52 -14.19
N GLY A 79 10.93 -14.84 -14.14
CA GLY A 79 11.82 -15.69 -14.95
C GLY A 79 11.49 -17.15 -14.75
#